data_AF-A0A6N3T635-F1
#
_entry.id   AF-A0A6N3T635-F1
#
_cell.length_a   1.000
_cell.length_b   1.000
_cell.length_c   1.000
_cell.angle_alpha   90.00
_cell.angle_beta   90.00
_cell.angle_gamma   90.00
#
_symmetry.space_group_name_H-M   'P 1'
#
loop_
_entity.id
_entity.type
_entity.pdbx_description
1 polymer ?
#
loop_
_entity_poly.entity_id
_entity_poly.type
_entity_poly.pdbx_seq_one_letter_code
_entity_poly.pdbx_strand_id
1 'polypeptide(L)'
;MPTIATVIEMQVALTDDAVVMFERLIGQMFRRAERREEAALKRDKRTINGKIRLLARLGTAIIDARANGSDPFGAIAEIIGWDDLGSEIAEARQLVRPDPLDPVELARSNLPILRQIGPAFVASFTFGAVPACSGLARAIATMRDLGSGRLRKLPVGVPLGFVRPAWRRRIDRAGLDRRIFEFCVLTELRDRLRAGDMWVEGSRRYRAVEQQLISAPVFAAMRAAGPLPIPVAETAATWLAERKALLTQRLAEVDAKAAADALEDVRLSGGKLRISPLRAVTPDEAEMALAPLYRVPDAQYVANFLCQNPALALD
;
A
#
# COMPACT_ATOMS: atom_id res chain seq x y z
N MET A 1 35.39 -20.46 -11.84
CA MET A 1 35.11 -19.38 -10.87
C MET A 1 34.10 -18.33 -11.38
N PRO A 2 34.15 -17.81 -12.63
CA PRO A 2 33.19 -16.77 -13.06
C PRO A 2 31.74 -17.28 -13.16
N THR A 3 31.54 -18.56 -13.47
CA THR A 3 30.22 -19.18 -13.64
C THR A 3 29.40 -19.30 -12.36
N ILE A 4 30.06 -19.49 -11.20
CA ILE A 4 29.36 -19.60 -9.91
C ILE A 4 28.86 -18.23 -9.45
N ALA A 5 29.69 -17.20 -9.57
CA ALA A 5 29.32 -15.83 -9.23
C ALA A 5 28.13 -15.35 -10.08
N THR A 6 28.12 -15.64 -11.39
CA THR A 6 27.00 -15.29 -12.27
C THR A 6 25.71 -16.02 -11.92
N VAL A 7 25.79 -17.29 -11.50
CA VAL A 7 24.61 -18.07 -11.09
C VAL A 7 24.01 -17.51 -9.80
N ILE A 8 24.86 -17.16 -8.83
CA ILE A 8 24.42 -16.54 -7.57
C ILE A 8 23.76 -15.19 -7.83
N GLU A 9 24.38 -14.32 -8.65
CA GLU A 9 23.81 -13.04 -9.04
C GLU A 9 22.45 -13.20 -9.75
N MET A 10 22.33 -14.17 -10.66
CA MET A 10 21.06 -14.47 -11.33
C MET A 10 19.99 -14.96 -10.34
N GLN A 11 20.36 -15.83 -9.38
CA GLN A 11 19.42 -16.31 -8.36
C GLN A 11 18.90 -15.18 -7.47
N VAL A 12 19.78 -14.24 -7.09
CA VAL A 12 19.42 -13.04 -6.32
C VAL A 12 18.45 -12.17 -7.13
N ALA A 13 18.76 -11.91 -8.40
CA ALA A 13 17.92 -11.11 -9.28
C ALA A 13 16.53 -11.74 -9.47
N LEU A 14 16.47 -13.04 -9.74
CA LEU A 14 15.20 -13.76 -9.89
C LEU A 14 14.38 -13.79 -8.60
N THR A 15 15.04 -13.87 -7.45
CA THR A 15 14.37 -13.78 -6.14
C THR A 15 13.73 -12.41 -5.96
N ASP A 16 14.49 -11.34 -6.22
CA ASP A 16 14.00 -9.97 -6.12
C ASP A 16 12.82 -9.72 -7.07
N ASP A 17 12.94 -10.16 -8.33
CA ASP A 17 11.89 -10.02 -9.33
C ASP A 17 10.61 -10.78 -8.96
N ALA A 18 10.74 -12.02 -8.45
CA ALA A 18 9.59 -12.80 -8.01
C ALA A 18 8.84 -12.12 -6.85
N VAL A 19 9.56 -11.55 -5.88
CA VAL A 19 8.94 -10.80 -4.78
C VAL A 19 8.26 -9.52 -5.29
N VAL A 20 8.89 -8.78 -6.22
CA VAL A 20 8.29 -7.60 -6.85
C VAL A 20 7.02 -7.97 -7.62
N MET A 21 7.02 -9.08 -8.37
CA MET A 21 5.84 -9.56 -9.09
C MET A 21 4.71 -9.91 -8.12
N PHE A 22 5.03 -10.59 -7.01
CA PHE A 22 4.07 -10.87 -5.95
C PHE A 22 3.44 -9.59 -5.38
N GLU A 23 4.25 -8.58 -5.03
CA GLU A 23 3.71 -7.32 -4.53
C GLU A 23 2.84 -6.59 -5.54
N ARG A 24 3.26 -6.59 -6.81
CA ARG A 24 2.53 -5.95 -7.91
C ARG A 24 1.19 -6.63 -8.10
N LEU A 25 1.15 -7.96 -8.06
CA LEU A 25 -0.06 -8.75 -8.21
C LEU A 25 -1.08 -8.44 -7.11
N ILE A 26 -0.66 -8.51 -5.83
CA ILE A 26 -1.54 -8.18 -4.71
C ILE A 26 -1.96 -6.71 -4.78
N GLY A 27 -1.05 -5.79 -5.09
CA GLY A 27 -1.37 -4.37 -5.27
C GLY A 27 -2.35 -4.10 -6.41
N GLN A 28 -2.29 -4.87 -7.49
CA GLN A 28 -3.26 -4.77 -8.59
C GLN A 28 -4.66 -5.22 -8.14
N MET A 29 -4.79 -6.19 -7.23
CA MET A 29 -6.09 -6.60 -6.70
C MET A 29 -6.79 -5.44 -5.99
N PHE A 30 -6.09 -4.75 -5.07
CA PHE A 30 -6.62 -3.56 -4.39
C PHE A 30 -6.99 -2.46 -5.39
N ARG A 31 -6.08 -2.12 -6.30
CA ARG A 31 -6.36 -1.09 -7.32
C ARG A 31 -7.54 -1.43 -8.21
N ARG A 32 -7.80 -2.72 -8.50
CA ARG A 32 -8.98 -3.13 -9.28
C ARG A 32 -10.26 -3.00 -8.46
N ALA A 33 -10.23 -3.33 -7.17
CA ALA A 33 -11.36 -3.16 -6.27
C ALA A 33 -11.72 -1.67 -6.11
N GLU A 34 -10.73 -0.82 -5.83
CA GLU A 34 -10.89 0.64 -5.73
C GLU A 34 -11.45 1.22 -7.04
N ARG A 35 -10.87 0.89 -8.19
CA ARG A 35 -11.36 1.36 -9.50
C ARG A 35 -12.80 0.91 -9.79
N ARG A 36 -13.16 -0.32 -9.40
CA ARG A 36 -14.53 -0.82 -9.58
C ARG A 36 -15.51 -0.02 -8.72
N GLU A 37 -15.13 0.31 -7.48
CA GLU A 37 -15.98 1.11 -6.61
C GLU A 37 -16.10 2.55 -7.10
N GLU A 38 -14.99 3.20 -7.45
CA GLU A 38 -15.03 4.55 -8.02
C GLU A 38 -15.91 4.62 -9.27
N ALA A 39 -15.79 3.63 -10.17
CA ALA A 39 -16.60 3.55 -11.37
C ALA A 39 -18.09 3.36 -11.04
N ALA A 40 -18.41 2.60 -10.00
CA ALA A 40 -19.78 2.35 -9.61
C ALA A 40 -20.42 3.55 -8.88
N LEU A 41 -19.68 4.22 -7.98
CA LEU A 41 -20.10 5.49 -7.39
C LEU A 41 -20.33 6.58 -8.45
N LYS A 42 -19.50 6.61 -9.49
CA LYS A 42 -19.69 7.52 -10.64
C LYS A 42 -20.97 7.20 -11.40
N ARG A 43 -21.27 5.93 -11.65
CA ARG A 43 -22.52 5.50 -12.32
C ARG A 43 -23.76 5.86 -11.50
N ASP A 44 -23.72 5.64 -10.20
CA ASP A 44 -24.90 5.82 -9.34
C ASP A 44 -25.05 7.25 -8.80
N LYS A 45 -24.14 8.17 -9.16
CA LYS A 45 -24.09 9.55 -8.67
C LYS A 45 -25.45 10.26 -8.75
N ARG A 46 -26.17 10.09 -9.87
CA ARG A 46 -27.49 10.72 -10.07
C ARG A 46 -28.53 10.14 -9.13
N THR A 47 -28.58 8.82 -9.00
CA THR A 47 -29.50 8.09 -8.12
C THR A 47 -29.24 8.43 -6.66
N ILE A 48 -27.97 8.40 -6.22
CA ILE A 48 -27.55 8.77 -4.86
C ILE A 48 -27.98 10.21 -4.54
N ASN A 49 -27.70 11.17 -5.44
CA ASN A 49 -28.14 12.56 -5.25
C ASN A 49 -29.65 12.74 -5.25
N GLY A 50 -30.39 11.85 -5.93
CA GLY A 50 -31.85 11.78 -5.88
C GLY A 50 -32.33 11.35 -4.49
N LYS A 51 -31.83 10.22 -3.98
CA LYS A 51 -32.16 9.69 -2.64
C LYS A 51 -31.81 10.69 -1.52
N ILE A 52 -30.66 11.37 -1.59
CA ILE A 52 -30.27 12.39 -0.61
C ILE A 52 -31.23 13.58 -0.62
N ARG A 53 -31.67 14.03 -1.81
CA ARG A 53 -32.67 15.10 -1.92
C ARG A 53 -34.02 14.68 -1.36
N LEU A 54 -34.45 13.44 -1.62
CA LEU A 54 -35.69 12.91 -1.05
C LEU A 54 -35.61 12.86 0.47
N LEU A 55 -34.50 12.35 1.04
CA LEU A 55 -34.27 12.34 2.48
C LEU A 55 -34.33 13.75 3.10
N ALA A 56 -33.72 14.74 2.45
CA ALA A 56 -33.77 16.12 2.92
C ALA A 56 -35.20 16.67 2.93
N ARG A 57 -35.98 16.45 1.85
CA ARG A 57 -37.37 16.88 1.75
C ARG A 57 -38.26 16.24 2.82
N LEU A 58 -38.14 14.93 2.99
CA LEU A 58 -38.88 14.18 4.03
C LEU A 58 -38.51 14.68 5.43
N GLY A 59 -37.21 14.86 5.69
CA GLY A 59 -36.73 15.39 6.97
C GLY A 59 -37.26 16.79 7.28
N THR A 60 -37.25 17.69 6.29
CA THR A 60 -37.82 19.04 6.43
C THR A 60 -39.30 18.98 6.75
N ALA A 61 -40.09 18.22 5.99
CA ALA A 61 -41.54 18.13 6.22
C ALA A 61 -41.89 17.53 7.59
N ILE A 62 -41.14 16.54 8.07
CA ILE A 62 -41.33 15.98 9.41
C ILE A 62 -41.01 17.02 10.50
N ILE A 63 -39.94 17.80 10.32
CA ILE A 63 -39.55 18.86 11.27
C ILE A 63 -40.60 19.97 11.29
N ASP A 64 -41.05 20.43 10.13
CA ASP A 64 -42.08 21.48 10.00
C ASP A 64 -43.41 21.02 10.57
N ALA A 65 -43.81 19.77 10.29
CA ALA A 65 -45.03 19.19 10.84
C ALA A 65 -45.00 19.15 12.37
N ARG A 66 -43.86 18.75 12.95
CA ARG A 66 -43.63 18.76 14.40
C ARG A 66 -43.66 20.17 14.98
N ALA A 67 -43.07 21.15 14.32
CA ALA A 67 -43.04 22.53 14.78
C ALA A 67 -44.44 23.17 14.80
N ASN A 68 -45.28 22.83 13.81
CA ASN A 68 -46.61 23.37 13.64
C ASN A 68 -47.72 22.55 14.33
N GLY A 69 -47.38 21.44 14.99
CA GLY A 69 -48.33 20.55 15.67
C GLY A 69 -49.22 19.71 14.73
N SER A 70 -48.83 19.60 13.46
CA SER A 70 -49.51 18.83 12.41
C SER A 70 -48.99 17.38 12.32
N ASP A 71 -49.75 16.50 11.66
CA ASP A 71 -49.41 15.06 11.54
C ASP A 71 -48.16 14.82 10.65
N PRO A 72 -47.08 14.22 11.20
CA PRO A 72 -45.89 13.89 10.43
C PRO A 72 -46.11 12.83 9.34
N PHE A 73 -47.07 11.91 9.52
CA PHE A 73 -47.35 10.87 8.52
C PHE A 73 -48.07 11.45 7.30
N GLY A 74 -49.02 12.36 7.52
CA GLY A 74 -49.63 13.17 6.46
C GLY A 74 -48.60 13.98 5.68
N ALA A 75 -47.66 14.64 6.36
CA ALA A 75 -46.61 15.44 5.72
C ALA A 75 -45.67 14.60 4.83
N ILE A 76 -45.41 13.34 5.19
CA ILE A 76 -44.66 12.39 4.34
C ILE A 76 -45.49 12.02 3.09
N ALA A 77 -46.78 11.71 3.28
CA ALA A 77 -47.67 11.29 2.20
C ALA A 77 -47.90 12.38 1.14
N GLU A 78 -47.78 13.67 1.51
CA GLU A 78 -47.82 14.80 0.56
C GLU A 78 -46.58 14.87 -0.35
N ILE A 79 -45.43 14.38 0.12
CA ILE A 79 -44.18 14.37 -0.65
C ILE A 79 -44.11 13.14 -1.56
N ILE A 80 -44.49 11.98 -1.04
CA ILE A 80 -44.35 10.69 -1.72
C ILE A 80 -45.39 9.69 -1.18
N GLY A 81 -45.99 8.91 -2.08
CA GLY A 81 -46.90 7.84 -1.69
C GLY A 81 -46.18 6.76 -0.87
N TRP A 82 -46.90 6.08 0.04
CA TRP A 82 -46.31 5.07 0.92
C TRP A 82 -45.68 3.89 0.17
N ASP A 83 -46.27 3.46 -0.96
CA ASP A 83 -45.72 2.39 -1.81
C ASP A 83 -44.45 2.83 -2.54
N ASP A 84 -44.43 4.06 -3.05
CA ASP A 84 -43.25 4.65 -3.69
C ASP A 84 -42.12 4.87 -2.68
N LEU A 85 -42.43 5.28 -1.45
CA LEU A 85 -41.47 5.38 -0.36
C LEU A 85 -40.84 4.02 -0.04
N GLY A 86 -41.66 2.95 0.00
CA GLY A 86 -41.17 1.59 0.17
C GLY A 86 -40.19 1.18 -0.94
N SER A 87 -40.52 1.51 -2.19
CA SER A 87 -39.67 1.26 -3.36
C SER A 87 -38.37 2.07 -3.32
N GLU A 88 -38.44 3.35 -2.98
CA GLU A 88 -37.30 4.25 -2.82
C GLU A 88 -36.34 3.77 -1.72
N ILE A 89 -36.87 3.27 -0.60
CA ILE A 89 -36.08 2.67 0.48
C ILE A 89 -35.45 1.35 0.02
N ALA A 90 -36.17 0.52 -0.73
CA ALA A 90 -35.63 -0.74 -1.26
C ALA A 90 -34.47 -0.49 -2.23
N GLU A 91 -34.61 0.47 -3.14
CA GLU A 91 -33.53 0.90 -4.03
C GLU A 91 -32.36 1.52 -3.27
N ALA A 92 -32.62 2.37 -2.27
CA ALA A 92 -31.57 2.96 -1.44
C ALA A 92 -30.76 1.89 -0.69
N ARG A 93 -31.42 0.82 -0.20
CA ARG A 93 -30.74 -0.32 0.42
C ARG A 93 -29.81 -1.05 -0.55
N GLN A 94 -30.16 -1.12 -1.84
CA GLN A 94 -29.30 -1.72 -2.86
C GLN A 94 -28.08 -0.85 -3.20
N LEU A 95 -28.15 0.47 -2.97
CA LEU A 95 -27.02 1.39 -3.14
C LEU A 95 -26.01 1.31 -2.00
N VAL A 96 -26.41 0.80 -0.83
CA VAL A 96 -25.50 0.55 0.30
C VAL A 96 -24.61 -0.64 -0.05
N ARG A 97 -23.33 -0.35 -0.30
CA ARG A 97 -22.34 -1.35 -0.68
C ARG A 97 -21.51 -1.76 0.54
N PRO A 98 -21.09 -3.03 0.64
CA PRO A 98 -20.02 -3.41 1.55
C PRO A 98 -18.77 -2.59 1.20
N ASP A 99 -17.92 -2.32 2.20
CA ASP A 99 -16.64 -1.68 1.96
C ASP A 99 -15.85 -2.49 0.90
N PRO A 100 -15.46 -1.91 -0.25
CA PRO A 100 -14.73 -2.63 -1.30
C PRO A 100 -13.37 -3.16 -0.82
N LEU A 101 -12.86 -2.63 0.30
CA LEU A 101 -11.65 -3.08 0.97
C LEU A 101 -11.96 -4.07 2.11
N ASP A 102 -13.16 -4.66 2.13
CA ASP A 102 -13.50 -5.77 3.00
C ASP A 102 -12.64 -7.00 2.65
N PRO A 103 -11.84 -7.52 3.60
CA PRO A 103 -11.00 -8.70 3.36
C PRO A 103 -11.78 -9.93 2.90
N VAL A 104 -13.05 -10.09 3.31
CA VAL A 104 -13.86 -11.26 2.93
C VAL A 104 -14.20 -11.22 1.43
N GLU A 105 -14.67 -10.06 0.95
CA GLU A 105 -15.00 -9.87 -0.46
C GLU A 105 -13.76 -9.85 -1.37
N LEU A 106 -12.66 -9.28 -0.90
CA LEU A 106 -11.39 -9.33 -1.64
C LEU A 106 -10.84 -10.77 -1.75
N ALA A 107 -10.94 -11.56 -0.68
CA ALA A 107 -10.55 -12.97 -0.72
C ALA A 107 -11.42 -13.78 -1.70
N ARG A 108 -12.73 -13.55 -1.70
CA ARG A 108 -13.68 -14.24 -2.60
C ARG A 108 -13.45 -13.88 -4.06
N SER A 109 -13.35 -12.59 -4.37
CA SER A 109 -13.23 -12.09 -5.74
C SER A 109 -11.88 -12.41 -6.41
N ASN A 110 -10.82 -12.64 -5.62
CA ASN A 110 -9.47 -12.94 -6.14
C ASN A 110 -9.03 -14.39 -5.94
N LEU A 111 -9.95 -15.28 -5.56
CA LEU A 111 -9.67 -16.66 -5.20
C LEU A 111 -8.82 -17.44 -6.23
N PRO A 112 -9.08 -17.38 -7.55
CA PRO A 112 -8.30 -18.14 -8.51
C PRO A 112 -6.81 -17.78 -8.47
N ILE A 113 -6.53 -16.47 -8.43
CA ILE A 113 -5.16 -15.95 -8.42
C ILE A 113 -4.44 -16.31 -7.11
N LEU A 114 -5.13 -16.15 -5.98
CA LEU A 114 -4.57 -16.44 -4.66
C LEU A 114 -4.22 -17.93 -4.52
N ARG A 115 -5.07 -18.82 -5.03
CA ARG A 115 -4.80 -20.28 -5.02
C ARG A 115 -3.67 -20.68 -5.93
N GLN A 116 -3.52 -20.03 -7.08
CA GLN A 116 -2.49 -20.34 -8.05
C GLN A 116 -1.09 -19.93 -7.56
N ILE A 117 -0.98 -18.77 -6.92
CA ILE A 117 0.32 -18.14 -6.65
C ILE A 117 0.71 -18.24 -5.18
N GLY A 118 -0.25 -18.10 -4.27
CA GLY A 118 0.02 -18.02 -2.83
C GLY A 118 0.82 -19.20 -2.27
N PRO A 119 0.33 -20.45 -2.40
CA PRO A 119 1.01 -21.63 -1.87
C PRO A 119 2.39 -21.84 -2.49
N ALA A 120 2.54 -21.63 -3.81
CA ALA A 120 3.81 -21.76 -4.50
C ALA A 120 4.82 -20.71 -4.00
N PHE A 121 4.41 -19.45 -3.92
CA PHE A 121 5.26 -18.36 -3.43
C PHE A 121 5.79 -18.62 -2.01
N VAL A 122 4.89 -19.01 -1.09
CA VAL A 122 5.28 -19.31 0.30
C VAL A 122 6.16 -20.56 0.40
N ALA A 123 6.00 -21.54 -0.50
CA ALA A 123 6.83 -22.73 -0.52
C ALA A 123 8.24 -22.47 -1.10
N SER A 124 8.35 -21.58 -2.08
CA SER A 124 9.62 -21.29 -2.78
C SER A 124 10.63 -20.50 -1.96
N PHE A 125 10.18 -19.72 -0.97
CA PHE A 125 11.04 -18.79 -0.24
C PHE A 125 11.15 -19.13 1.25
N THR A 126 12.34 -18.87 1.79
CA THR A 126 12.59 -18.86 3.23
C THR A 126 12.46 -17.43 3.73
N PHE A 127 11.55 -17.23 4.68
CA PHE A 127 11.27 -15.92 5.24
C PHE A 127 11.89 -15.80 6.63
N GLY A 128 12.55 -14.67 6.88
CA GLY A 128 12.85 -14.23 8.22
C GLY A 128 11.90 -13.11 8.66
N ALA A 129 11.80 -12.89 9.97
CA ALA A 129 10.87 -11.95 10.55
C ALA A 129 11.44 -11.35 11.84
N VAL A 130 11.16 -10.07 12.08
CA VAL A 130 11.36 -9.45 13.39
C VAL A 130 10.44 -10.10 14.43
N PRO A 131 10.76 -10.05 15.74
CA PRO A 131 9.94 -10.69 16.79
C PRO A 131 8.46 -10.29 16.78
N ALA A 132 8.16 -9.03 16.44
CA ALA A 132 6.79 -8.52 16.30
C ALA A 132 5.98 -9.24 15.21
N CYS A 133 6.63 -9.80 14.19
CA CYS A 133 5.99 -10.53 13.08
C CYS A 133 5.92 -12.05 13.29
N SER A 134 6.26 -12.56 14.49
CA SER A 134 6.18 -14.00 14.83
C SER A 134 4.79 -14.61 14.62
N GLY A 135 3.72 -13.82 14.80
CA GLY A 135 2.35 -14.24 14.50
C GLY A 135 2.13 -14.53 13.00
N LEU A 136 2.69 -13.68 12.14
CA LEU A 136 2.62 -13.85 10.68
C LEU A 136 3.49 -15.01 10.22
N ALA A 137 4.71 -15.15 10.77
CA ALA A 137 5.59 -16.27 10.45
C ALA A 137 4.92 -17.64 10.73
N ARG A 138 4.20 -17.77 11.85
CA ARG A 138 3.40 -18.98 12.14
C ARG A 138 2.24 -19.17 11.16
N ALA A 139 1.58 -18.08 10.75
CA ALA A 139 0.50 -18.14 9.77
C ALA A 139 0.99 -18.59 8.38
N ILE A 140 2.18 -18.14 7.97
CA ILE A 140 2.88 -18.58 6.75
C ILE A 140 3.20 -20.08 6.83
N ALA A 141 3.68 -20.56 7.97
CA ALA A 141 3.91 -22.00 8.18
C ALA A 141 2.62 -22.81 8.04
N THR A 142 1.52 -22.34 8.65
CA THR A 142 0.19 -22.97 8.50
C THR A 142 -0.27 -22.98 7.05
N MET A 143 -0.08 -21.88 6.32
CA MET A 143 -0.38 -21.80 4.89
C MET A 143 0.46 -22.78 4.06
N ARG A 144 1.75 -22.98 4.40
CA ARG A 144 2.62 -23.96 3.75
C ARG A 144 2.16 -25.39 4.00
N ASP A 145 1.72 -25.71 5.21
CA ASP A 145 1.17 -27.02 5.54
C ASP A 145 -0.16 -27.29 4.82
N LEU A 146 -1.01 -26.27 4.66
CA LEU A 146 -2.24 -26.33 3.85
C LEU A 146 -1.97 -26.48 2.35
N GLY A 147 -0.91 -25.84 1.85
CA GLY A 147 -0.48 -25.90 0.45
C GLY A 147 0.14 -27.25 0.06
N SER A 148 0.95 -27.83 0.95
CA SER A 148 1.59 -29.14 0.75
C SER A 148 0.66 -30.34 1.04
N GLY A 149 -0.53 -30.09 1.59
CA GLY A 149 -1.48 -31.15 1.94
C GLY A 149 -1.23 -31.82 3.29
N ARG A 150 -0.20 -31.39 4.05
CA ARG A 150 0.01 -31.85 5.44
C ARG A 150 -1.18 -31.51 6.33
N LEU A 151 -1.76 -30.33 6.13
CA LEU A 151 -3.06 -29.95 6.70
C LEU A 151 -4.12 -30.01 5.61
N ARG A 152 -5.17 -30.82 5.83
CA ARG A 152 -6.31 -30.90 4.90
C ARG A 152 -7.28 -29.72 5.05
N LYS A 153 -7.44 -29.19 6.27
CA LYS A 153 -8.36 -28.10 6.61
C LYS A 153 -7.66 -27.08 7.50
N LEU A 154 -8.15 -25.84 7.46
CA LEU A 154 -7.70 -24.79 8.36
C LEU A 154 -8.01 -25.21 9.81
N PRO A 155 -7.03 -25.20 10.73
CA PRO A 155 -7.29 -25.53 12.13
C PRO A 155 -8.32 -24.59 12.77
N VAL A 156 -9.08 -25.11 13.74
CA VAL A 156 -10.01 -24.30 14.52
C VAL A 156 -9.21 -23.36 15.42
N GLY A 157 -9.60 -22.09 15.49
CA GLY A 157 -8.98 -21.12 16.41
C GLY A 157 -7.64 -20.54 15.93
N VAL A 158 -7.31 -20.61 14.63
CA VAL A 158 -6.07 -20.03 14.10
C VAL A 158 -5.93 -18.55 14.53
N PRO A 159 -4.76 -18.14 15.08
CA PRO A 159 -4.54 -16.78 15.49
C PRO A 159 -4.60 -15.81 14.29
N LEU A 160 -5.36 -14.73 14.45
CA LEU A 160 -5.42 -13.62 13.47
C LEU A 160 -4.74 -12.36 14.00
N GLY A 161 -3.88 -12.48 15.01
CA GLY A 161 -3.21 -11.33 15.64
C GLY A 161 -2.32 -10.54 14.68
N PHE A 162 -1.87 -11.17 13.59
CA PHE A 162 -1.08 -10.54 12.54
C PHE A 162 -1.93 -9.68 11.59
N VAL A 163 -3.26 -9.86 11.57
CA VAL A 163 -4.18 -9.13 10.69
C VAL A 163 -4.46 -7.74 11.26
N ARG A 164 -4.43 -6.71 10.40
CA ARG A 164 -4.83 -5.35 10.74
C ARG A 164 -6.13 -5.29 11.56
N PRO A 165 -6.19 -4.49 12.64
CA PRO A 165 -7.36 -4.42 13.52
C PRO A 165 -8.68 -4.11 12.81
N ALA A 166 -8.66 -3.23 11.79
CA ALA A 166 -9.85 -2.86 11.03
C ALA A 166 -10.47 -4.06 10.30
N TRP A 167 -9.64 -4.93 9.73
CA TRP A 167 -10.06 -6.13 9.01
C TRP A 167 -10.46 -7.25 9.96
N ARG A 168 -9.68 -7.44 11.03
CA ARG A 168 -9.95 -8.46 12.04
C ARG A 168 -11.33 -8.31 12.68
N ARG A 169 -11.85 -7.09 12.81
CA ARG A 169 -13.21 -6.81 13.32
C ARG A 169 -14.33 -7.22 12.35
N ARG A 170 -14.03 -7.30 11.06
CA ARG A 170 -15.00 -7.66 10.00
C ARG A 170 -15.02 -9.15 9.67
N ILE A 171 -13.95 -9.86 10.01
CA ILE A 171 -13.85 -11.30 9.82
C ILE A 171 -14.63 -11.99 10.95
N ASP A 172 -15.78 -12.55 10.62
CA ASP A 172 -16.48 -13.47 11.52
C ASP A 172 -15.66 -14.75 11.73
N ARG A 173 -15.51 -15.16 12.99
CA ARG A 173 -14.75 -16.36 13.36
C ARG A 173 -15.46 -17.64 12.94
N ALA A 174 -16.79 -17.67 12.94
CA ALA A 174 -17.53 -18.83 12.46
C ALA A 174 -17.44 -18.97 10.93
N GLY A 175 -17.39 -17.84 10.22
CA GLY A 175 -17.18 -17.76 8.77
C GLY A 175 -15.73 -17.78 8.28
N LEU A 176 -14.74 -17.94 9.17
CA LEU A 176 -13.33 -17.97 8.77
C LEU A 176 -13.02 -19.27 8.02
N ASP A 177 -12.65 -19.13 6.75
CA ASP A 177 -12.21 -20.25 5.92
C ASP A 177 -10.77 -20.08 5.44
N ARG A 178 -10.27 -21.13 4.76
CA ARG A 178 -8.93 -21.17 4.17
C ARG A 178 -8.66 -19.97 3.25
N ARG A 179 -9.66 -19.50 2.50
CA ARG A 179 -9.51 -18.46 1.47
C ARG A 179 -9.27 -17.10 2.10
N ILE A 180 -10.09 -16.76 3.11
CA ILE A 180 -9.96 -15.52 3.89
C ILE A 180 -8.63 -15.53 4.63
N PHE A 181 -8.26 -16.67 5.22
CA PHE A 181 -6.99 -16.82 5.93
C PHE A 181 -5.78 -16.62 4.99
N GLU A 182 -5.71 -17.33 3.87
CA GLU A 182 -4.62 -17.21 2.90
C GLU A 182 -4.52 -15.79 2.34
N PHE A 183 -5.65 -15.15 2.04
CA PHE A 183 -5.68 -13.74 1.62
C PHE A 183 -5.05 -12.81 2.68
N CYS A 184 -5.43 -12.97 3.94
CA CYS A 184 -4.86 -12.18 5.04
C CYS A 184 -3.36 -12.43 5.18
N VAL A 185 -2.90 -13.68 5.05
CA VAL A 185 -1.47 -14.01 5.14
C VAL A 185 -0.68 -13.32 4.02
N LEU A 186 -1.14 -13.41 2.77
CA LEU A 186 -0.42 -12.84 1.63
C LEU A 186 -0.41 -11.31 1.63
N THR A 187 -1.51 -10.69 2.04
CA THR A 187 -1.61 -9.23 2.12
C THR A 187 -0.72 -8.66 3.22
N GLU A 188 -0.74 -9.27 4.41
CA GLU A 188 0.16 -8.87 5.49
C GLU A 188 1.62 -9.19 5.14
N LEU A 189 1.92 -10.33 4.51
CA LEU A 189 3.27 -10.65 4.04
C LEU A 189 3.82 -9.59 3.09
N ARG A 190 3.04 -9.18 2.09
CA ARG A 190 3.43 -8.08 1.19
C ARG A 190 3.79 -6.82 1.96
N ASP A 191 2.93 -6.42 2.90
CA ASP A 191 3.11 -5.15 3.60
C ASP A 191 4.29 -5.22 4.58
N ARG A 192 4.57 -6.38 5.18
CA ARG A 192 5.76 -6.59 6.04
C ARG A 192 7.07 -6.72 5.27
N LEU A 193 7.05 -7.30 4.06
CA LEU A 193 8.21 -7.28 3.16
C LEU A 193 8.57 -5.84 2.74
N ARG A 194 7.55 -5.01 2.46
CA ARG A 194 7.75 -3.59 2.12
C ARG A 194 8.25 -2.76 3.29
N ALA A 195 7.80 -3.07 4.50
CA ALA A 195 8.24 -2.38 5.71
C ALA A 195 9.65 -2.81 6.15
N GLY A 196 10.17 -3.93 5.66
CA GLY A 196 11.42 -4.54 6.15
C GLY A 196 11.25 -5.32 7.46
N ASP A 197 10.02 -5.46 7.97
CA ASP A 197 9.70 -6.26 9.16
C ASP A 197 9.85 -7.78 8.89
N MET A 198 9.77 -8.17 7.63
CA MET A 198 10.06 -9.51 7.15
C MET A 198 10.97 -9.41 5.93
N TRP A 199 11.75 -10.46 5.71
CA TRP A 199 12.74 -10.53 4.63
C TRP A 199 12.75 -11.91 3.97
N VAL A 200 13.34 -11.99 2.79
CA VAL A 200 13.55 -13.23 2.04
C VAL A 200 15.04 -13.55 2.03
N GLU A 201 15.40 -14.75 2.49
CA GLU A 201 16.78 -15.23 2.41
C GLU A 201 17.23 -15.36 0.95
N GLY A 202 18.42 -14.85 0.63
CA GLY A 202 18.94 -14.83 -0.74
C GLY A 202 18.44 -13.67 -1.61
N SER A 203 17.56 -12.81 -1.08
CA SER A 203 17.19 -11.55 -1.74
C SER A 203 18.25 -10.46 -1.48
N ARG A 204 18.43 -9.54 -2.42
CA ARG A 204 19.22 -8.31 -2.19
C ARG A 204 18.32 -7.17 -1.74
N ARG A 205 17.19 -6.98 -2.43
CA ARG A 205 16.23 -5.90 -2.15
C ARG A 205 15.42 -6.11 -0.87
N TYR A 206 15.09 -7.35 -0.56
CA TYR A 206 14.24 -7.75 0.56
C TYR A 206 15.03 -8.50 1.63
N ARG A 207 16.29 -8.14 1.86
CA ARG A 207 17.11 -8.71 2.93
C ARG A 207 16.88 -8.01 4.26
N ALA A 208 17.17 -8.70 5.35
CA ALA A 208 17.13 -8.12 6.70
C ALA A 208 17.97 -6.84 6.77
N VAL A 209 17.45 -5.82 7.46
CA VAL A 209 18.11 -4.51 7.58
C VAL A 209 19.50 -4.66 8.17
N GLU A 210 19.67 -5.53 9.16
CA GLU A 210 20.94 -5.81 9.82
C GLU A 210 21.99 -6.36 8.85
N GLN A 211 21.57 -7.08 7.81
CA GLN A 211 22.46 -7.60 6.79
C GLN A 211 22.85 -6.55 5.73
N GLN A 212 22.17 -5.40 5.70
CA GLN A 212 22.56 -4.25 4.89
C GLN A 212 23.62 -3.39 5.59
N LEU A 213 23.82 -3.61 6.89
CA LEU A 213 24.81 -2.91 7.69
C LEU A 213 26.17 -3.61 7.59
N ILE A 214 27.22 -2.86 7.92
CA ILE A 214 28.54 -3.44 8.19
C ILE A 214 28.36 -4.41 9.37
N SER A 215 28.80 -5.65 9.21
CA SER A 215 28.65 -6.66 10.25
C SER A 215 29.36 -6.23 11.53
N ALA A 216 28.80 -6.57 12.69
CA ALA A 216 29.39 -6.26 13.99
C ALA A 216 30.90 -6.59 14.10
N PRO A 217 31.40 -7.75 13.63
CA PRO A 217 32.84 -8.03 13.69
C PRO A 217 33.66 -7.13 12.77
N VAL A 218 33.18 -6.82 11.55
CA VAL A 218 33.87 -5.92 10.63
C VAL A 218 33.87 -4.49 11.19
N PHE A 219 32.75 -4.04 11.72
CA PHE A 219 32.63 -2.73 12.35
C PHE A 219 33.58 -2.58 13.56
N ALA A 220 33.67 -3.61 14.40
CA ALA A 220 34.61 -3.65 15.52
C ALA A 220 36.07 -3.60 15.04
N ALA A 221 36.41 -4.33 13.97
CA ALA A 221 37.75 -4.28 13.37
C ALA A 221 38.06 -2.90 12.78
N MET A 222 37.11 -2.27 12.09
CA MET A 222 37.26 -0.90 11.56
C MET A 222 37.50 0.10 12.69
N ARG A 223 36.75 -0.01 13.79
CA ARG A 223 36.93 0.82 15.00
C ARG A 223 38.28 0.62 15.66
N ALA A 224 38.82 -0.60 15.65
CA ALA A 224 40.15 -0.89 16.18
C ALA A 224 41.27 -0.36 15.27
N ALA A 225 41.05 -0.32 13.96
CA ALA A 225 42.02 0.18 12.98
C ALA A 225 42.15 1.71 12.96
N GLY A 226 41.18 2.45 13.51
CA GLY A 226 41.22 3.91 13.60
C GLY A 226 39.84 4.55 13.62
N PRO A 227 39.77 5.90 13.54
CA PRO A 227 38.50 6.60 13.40
C PRO A 227 37.81 6.18 12.11
N LEU A 228 36.48 5.98 12.17
CA LEU A 228 35.69 5.63 11.00
C LEU A 228 35.75 6.78 9.97
N PRO A 229 35.86 6.48 8.66
CA PRO A 229 35.93 7.49 7.61
C PRO A 229 34.55 8.09 7.29
N ILE A 230 33.80 8.46 8.33
CA ILE A 230 32.44 8.99 8.24
C ILE A 230 32.41 10.27 9.10
N PRO A 231 32.03 11.43 8.55
CA PRO A 231 32.00 12.70 9.28
C PRO A 231 30.75 12.80 10.17
N VAL A 232 30.62 11.87 11.11
CA VAL A 232 29.51 11.82 12.08
C VAL A 232 30.07 11.61 13.48
N ALA A 233 29.38 12.16 14.48
CA ALA A 233 29.78 11.98 15.87
C ALA A 233 29.83 10.48 16.26
N GLU A 234 30.79 10.14 17.12
CA GLU A 234 31.06 8.74 17.51
C GLU A 234 29.94 8.06 18.31
N THR A 235 29.05 8.86 18.91
CA THR A 235 27.92 8.37 19.70
C THR A 235 26.61 8.94 19.20
N ALA A 236 25.55 8.14 19.33
CA ALA A 236 24.19 8.57 19.01
C ALA A 236 23.76 9.79 19.83
N ALA A 237 24.18 9.89 21.09
CA ALA A 237 23.83 11.00 21.96
C ALA A 237 24.44 12.32 21.45
N THR A 238 25.73 12.32 21.12
CA THR A 238 26.42 13.49 20.55
C THR A 238 25.80 13.88 19.21
N TRP A 239 25.58 12.90 18.33
CA TRP A 239 24.96 13.15 17.02
C TRP A 239 23.56 13.76 17.16
N LEU A 240 22.72 13.22 18.06
CA LEU A 240 21.39 13.75 18.33
C LEU A 240 21.44 15.16 18.92
N ALA A 241 22.38 15.45 19.81
CA ALA A 241 22.56 16.79 20.38
C ALA A 241 22.94 17.80 19.29
N GLU A 242 23.90 17.45 18.43
CA GLU A 242 24.30 18.27 17.27
C GLU A 242 23.15 18.50 16.29
N ARG A 243 22.38 17.45 15.94
CA ARG A 243 21.22 17.57 15.05
C ARG A 243 20.12 18.43 15.65
N LYS A 244 19.87 18.33 16.96
CA LYS A 244 18.90 19.17 17.67
C LYS A 244 19.34 20.63 17.67
N ALA A 245 20.60 20.92 17.99
CA ALA A 245 21.15 22.27 17.98
C ALA A 245 21.05 22.89 16.57
N LEU A 246 21.43 22.13 15.55
CA LEU A 246 21.31 22.56 14.15
C LEU A 246 19.85 22.82 13.76
N LEU A 247 18.92 21.93 14.15
CA LEU A 247 17.50 22.13 13.89
C LEU A 247 16.98 23.41 14.56
N THR A 248 17.31 23.63 15.83
CA THR A 248 16.93 24.84 16.57
C THR A 248 17.48 26.10 15.89
N GLN A 249 18.75 26.08 15.47
CA GLN A 249 19.35 27.19 14.73
C GLN A 249 18.60 27.45 13.41
N ARG A 250 18.33 26.42 12.61
CA ARG A 250 17.65 26.58 11.32
C ARG A 250 16.21 27.05 11.48
N LEU A 251 15.50 26.59 12.51
CA LEU A 251 14.17 27.10 12.83
C LEU A 251 14.22 28.59 13.20
N ALA A 252 15.17 29.01 14.04
CA ALA A 252 15.34 30.43 14.37
C ALA A 252 15.69 31.30 13.14
N GLU A 253 16.53 30.79 12.24
CA GLU A 253 16.84 31.46 10.96
C GLU A 253 15.60 31.59 10.06
N VAL A 254 14.78 30.53 9.97
CA VAL A 254 13.53 30.54 9.20
C VAL A 254 12.52 31.50 9.82
N ASP A 255 12.35 31.48 11.14
CA ASP A 255 11.43 32.36 11.86
C ASP A 255 11.82 33.84 11.67
N ALA A 256 13.12 34.16 11.76
CA ALA A 256 13.62 35.52 11.51
C ALA A 256 13.36 35.97 10.07
N LYS A 257 13.62 35.10 9.08
CA LYS A 257 13.35 35.40 7.68
C LYS A 257 11.85 35.51 7.38
N ALA A 258 11.01 34.68 8.03
CA ALA A 258 9.57 34.73 7.90
C ALA A 258 9.01 36.06 8.43
N ALA A 259 9.48 36.51 9.60
CA ALA A 259 9.09 37.78 10.20
C ALA A 259 9.49 38.99 9.34
N ALA A 260 10.62 38.89 8.62
CA ALA A 260 11.11 39.93 7.72
C ALA A 260 10.57 39.83 6.27
N ASP A 261 9.67 38.89 5.97
CA ASP A 261 9.21 38.54 4.61
C ASP A 261 10.37 38.31 3.62
N ALA A 262 11.46 37.74 4.12
CA ALA A 262 12.73 37.53 3.42
C ALA A 262 12.99 36.05 3.09
N LEU A 263 11.96 35.19 3.19
CA LEU A 263 12.05 33.81 2.75
C LEU A 263 11.98 33.74 1.22
N GLU A 264 13.03 33.21 0.61
CA GLU A 264 13.07 32.95 -0.83
C GLU A 264 12.02 31.90 -1.20
N ASP A 265 11.27 32.15 -2.27
CA ASP A 265 10.22 31.28 -2.80
C ASP A 265 9.10 30.86 -1.82
N VAL A 266 9.03 31.47 -0.64
CA VAL A 266 8.03 31.15 0.38
C VAL A 266 7.36 32.43 0.87
N ARG A 267 6.03 32.49 0.78
CA ARG A 267 5.23 33.56 1.41
C ARG A 267 4.31 32.99 2.47
N LEU A 268 4.28 33.67 3.62
CA LEU A 268 3.38 33.39 4.73
C LEU A 268 2.43 34.57 4.89
N SER A 269 1.17 34.44 4.45
CA SER A 269 0.17 35.52 4.56
C SER A 269 -1.17 34.95 5.01
N GLY A 270 -1.76 35.55 6.06
CA GLY A 270 -3.07 35.14 6.59
C GLY A 270 -3.16 33.67 7.05
N GLY A 271 -2.08 33.12 7.59
CA GLY A 271 -2.00 31.71 8.00
C GLY A 271 -1.88 30.71 6.85
N LYS A 272 -1.67 31.17 5.61
CA LYS A 272 -1.44 30.32 4.43
C LYS A 272 0.01 30.38 4.00
N LEU A 273 0.62 29.20 3.91
CA LEU A 273 1.96 28.99 3.36
C LEU A 273 1.85 28.81 1.84
N ARG A 274 2.49 29.68 1.07
CA ARG A 274 2.63 29.53 -0.39
C ARG A 274 4.09 29.31 -0.73
N ILE A 275 4.42 28.14 -1.25
CA ILE A 275 5.75 27.79 -1.76
C ILE A 275 5.68 27.88 -3.28
N SER A 276 6.53 28.71 -3.89
CA SER A 276 6.69 28.78 -5.34
C SER A 276 7.29 27.45 -5.84
N PRO A 277 6.88 26.95 -7.02
CA PRO A 277 7.51 25.79 -7.64
C PRO A 277 9.02 26.01 -7.80
N LEU A 278 9.82 25.01 -7.46
CA LEU A 278 11.26 25.04 -7.72
C LEU A 278 11.51 25.26 -9.22
N ARG A 279 12.34 26.24 -9.56
CA ARG A 279 12.80 26.39 -10.93
C ARG A 279 13.71 25.21 -11.26
N ALA A 280 13.56 24.64 -12.45
CA ALA A 280 14.49 23.63 -12.94
C ALA A 280 15.90 24.24 -12.94
N VAL A 281 16.81 23.63 -12.18
CA VAL A 281 18.24 23.98 -12.15
C VAL A 281 19.00 23.14 -13.17
N THR A 282 18.29 22.28 -13.91
CA THR A 282 18.84 21.47 -15.00
C THR A 282 19.35 22.41 -16.09
N PRO A 283 20.65 22.37 -16.44
CA PRO A 283 21.14 23.12 -17.60
C PRO A 283 20.43 22.64 -18.87
N ASP A 284 20.16 23.55 -19.80
CA ASP A 284 19.51 23.21 -21.08
C ASP A 284 20.25 22.08 -21.82
N GLU A 285 21.59 22.03 -21.69
CA GLU A 285 22.41 20.95 -22.27
C GLU A 285 22.08 19.57 -21.69
N ALA A 286 21.74 19.49 -20.40
CA ALA A 286 21.37 18.25 -19.74
C ALA A 286 19.95 17.80 -20.14
N GLU A 287 19.01 18.73 -20.36
CA GLU A 287 17.71 18.38 -20.95
C GLU A 287 17.86 17.90 -22.40
N MET A 288 18.72 18.54 -23.20
CA MET A 288 19.04 18.09 -24.56
C MET A 288 19.71 16.71 -24.59
N ALA A 289 20.59 16.41 -23.63
CA ALA A 289 21.25 15.11 -23.51
C ALA A 289 20.30 14.00 -23.02
N LEU A 290 19.28 14.34 -22.23
CA LEU A 290 18.27 13.41 -21.73
C LEU A 290 17.11 13.19 -22.72
N ALA A 291 16.84 14.13 -23.63
CA ALA A 291 15.77 14.02 -24.62
C ALA A 291 15.82 12.74 -25.49
N PRO A 292 17.00 12.21 -25.90
CA PRO A 292 17.11 10.92 -26.56
C PRO A 292 16.75 9.74 -25.65
N LEU A 293 17.12 9.79 -24.36
CA LEU A 293 16.85 8.74 -23.38
C LEU A 293 15.36 8.64 -23.05
N TYR A 294 14.66 9.76 -22.96
CA TYR A 294 13.20 9.80 -22.79
C TYR A 294 12.41 9.51 -24.07
N ARG A 295 13.06 9.54 -25.24
CA ARG A 295 12.49 9.09 -26.52
C ARG A 295 12.51 7.58 -26.70
N VAL A 296 13.22 6.83 -25.84
CA VAL A 296 13.15 5.37 -25.83
C VAL A 296 11.84 4.98 -25.14
N PRO A 297 10.82 4.46 -25.86
CA PRO A 297 9.64 3.92 -25.21
C PRO A 297 10.06 2.68 -24.42
N ASP A 298 9.37 2.43 -23.31
CA ASP A 298 9.51 1.24 -22.45
C ASP A 298 9.88 -0.03 -23.24
N ALA A 299 10.73 -0.87 -22.63
CA ALA A 299 11.34 -2.10 -23.17
C ALA A 299 10.37 -3.14 -23.81
N GLN A 300 9.07 -2.87 -23.87
CA GLN A 300 8.08 -3.62 -24.64
C GLN A 300 8.21 -3.48 -26.16
N TYR A 301 8.86 -2.43 -26.68
CA TYR A 301 9.00 -2.27 -28.14
C TYR A 301 10.13 -3.09 -28.78
N VAL A 302 11.20 -3.42 -28.04
CA VAL A 302 12.33 -4.20 -28.58
C VAL A 302 11.91 -5.64 -28.93
N ALA A 303 11.02 -6.24 -28.14
CA ALA A 303 10.48 -7.57 -28.42
C ALA A 303 9.59 -7.59 -29.69
N ASN A 304 8.77 -6.56 -29.90
CA ASN A 304 7.91 -6.49 -31.09
C ASN A 304 8.70 -6.15 -32.37
N PHE A 305 9.75 -5.34 -32.27
CA PHE A 305 10.59 -4.99 -33.42
C PHE A 305 11.43 -6.19 -33.91
N LEU A 306 11.95 -7.02 -33.01
CA LEU A 306 12.68 -8.25 -33.36
C LEU A 306 11.74 -9.35 -33.91
N CYS A 307 10.50 -9.42 -33.45
CA CYS A 307 9.51 -10.33 -34.04
C CYS A 307 9.05 -9.93 -35.46
N GLN A 308 9.13 -8.65 -35.82
CA GLN A 308 8.72 -8.15 -37.14
C GLN A 308 9.88 -8.06 -38.15
N ASN A 309 11.13 -8.11 -37.70
CA ASN A 309 12.32 -8.10 -38.57
C ASN A 309 13.32 -9.22 -38.18
N PRO A 310 13.04 -10.48 -38.52
CA PRO A 310 13.90 -11.62 -38.15
C PRO A 310 15.28 -11.61 -38.83
N ALA A 311 15.49 -10.76 -39.84
CA ALA A 311 16.76 -10.64 -40.56
C ALA A 311 17.84 -9.83 -39.80
N LEU A 312 17.51 -9.19 -38.67
CA LEU A 312 18.47 -8.44 -37.84
C LEU A 312 18.95 -9.24 -36.62
N ALA A 313 18.58 -10.51 -36.50
CA ALA A 313 18.93 -11.37 -35.36
C ALA A 313 20.14 -12.29 -35.61
N LEU A 314 20.83 -12.14 -36.75
CA LEU A 314 22.04 -12.88 -37.08
C LEU A 314 23.09 -11.91 -37.61
N ASP A 315 23.78 -11.29 -36.65
CA ASP A 315 25.23 -11.02 -36.65
C ASP A 315 25.68 -10.77 -35.20
#